data_AF-A0A0B8QNU0-F1
#
_entry.id   AF-A0A0B8QNU0-F1
#
_cell.length_a   1.000
_cell.length_b   1.000
_cell.length_c   1.000
_cell.angle_alpha   90.00
_cell.angle_beta   90.00
_cell.angle_gamma   90.00
#
_symmetry.space_group_name_H-M   'P 1'
#
loop_
_entity.id
_entity.type
_entity.pdbx_description
1 polymer ?
#
loop_
_entity_poly.entity_id
_entity_poly.type
_entity_poly.pdbx_seq_one_letter_code
_entity_poly.pdbx_strand_id
1 'polypeptide(L)'
;MAEMGLESYRFSICWARILPTGRGEVNPKGIEFYNKVIDECLKHGIVPFVTLYHWDLPLPLEKQGGWLNKDTVEAYIEYAKICFEAFGDRVKHFITFNETVVFAALGYLSGAHPPG
;
A
#
# COMPACT_ATOMS: atom_id res chain seq x y z
N MET A 1 -20.57 6.01 2.29
CA MET A 1 -19.72 6.97 1.55
C MET A 1 -20.51 7.67 0.46
N ALA A 2 -21.09 6.94 -0.50
CA ALA A 2 -21.92 7.53 -1.56
C ALA A 2 -23.12 8.31 -1.00
N GLU A 3 -23.87 7.72 -0.06
CA GLU A 3 -25.01 8.38 0.61
C GLU A 3 -24.63 9.64 1.40
N MET A 4 -23.35 9.77 1.79
CA MET A 4 -22.83 10.96 2.48
C MET A 4 -22.41 12.06 1.50
N GLY A 5 -22.50 11.82 0.18
CA GLY A 5 -22.06 12.75 -0.86
C GLY A 5 -20.54 12.85 -1.02
N LEU A 6 -19.78 11.84 -0.62
CA LEU A 6 -18.33 11.83 -0.83
C LEU A 6 -18.01 11.56 -2.31
N GLU A 7 -17.17 12.41 -2.91
CA GLU A 7 -16.76 12.30 -4.31
C GLU A 7 -15.48 11.46 -4.50
N SER A 8 -14.71 11.28 -3.43
CA SER A 8 -13.48 10.49 -3.44
C SER A 8 -13.32 9.67 -2.18
N TYR A 9 -12.53 8.61 -2.29
CA TYR A 9 -12.19 7.76 -1.15
C TYR A 9 -10.70 7.44 -1.18
N ARG A 10 -9.99 7.85 -0.13
CA ARG A 10 -8.60 7.51 0.08
C ARG A 10 -8.48 6.25 0.92
N PHE A 11 -7.75 5.26 0.43
CA PHE A 11 -7.40 4.06 1.17
C PHE A 11 -5.96 3.61 0.86
N SER A 12 -5.42 2.68 1.65
CA SER A 12 -4.13 2.07 1.38
C SER A 12 -4.25 0.61 0.92
N ILE A 13 -3.31 0.20 0.09
CA ILE A 13 -3.09 -1.21 -0.24
C ILE A 13 -2.12 -1.79 0.78
N CYS A 14 -2.48 -2.95 1.32
CA CYS A 14 -1.64 -3.66 2.26
C CYS A 14 -0.60 -4.46 1.50
N TRP A 15 0.68 -4.08 1.63
CA TRP A 15 1.77 -4.71 0.90
C TRP A 15 1.82 -6.22 1.20
N ALA A 16 1.75 -6.61 2.47
CA ALA A 16 1.74 -8.02 2.86
C ALA A 16 0.52 -8.81 2.34
N ARG A 17 -0.55 -8.13 1.92
CA ARG A 17 -1.69 -8.81 1.26
C ARG A 17 -1.40 -9.12 -0.20
N ILE A 18 -0.63 -8.26 -0.90
CA ILE A 18 -0.25 -8.44 -2.31
C ILE A 18 0.95 -9.38 -2.42
N LEU A 19 1.98 -9.16 -1.60
CA LEU A 19 3.21 -9.96 -1.53
C LEU A 19 3.45 -10.36 -0.07
N PRO A 20 3.01 -11.55 0.37
CA PRO A 20 3.10 -11.97 1.77
C PRO A 20 4.51 -11.97 2.37
N THR A 21 5.51 -12.27 1.54
CA THR A 21 6.94 -12.23 1.90
C THR A 21 7.60 -10.89 1.58
N GLY A 22 6.84 -9.94 1.04
CA GLY A 22 7.31 -8.64 0.54
C GLY A 22 7.87 -8.65 -0.88
N ARG A 23 8.16 -9.84 -1.45
CA ARG A 23 8.67 -10.03 -2.82
C ARG A 23 8.17 -11.34 -3.42
N GLY A 24 8.29 -11.50 -4.73
CA GLY A 24 8.08 -12.77 -5.42
C GLY A 24 6.60 -13.03 -5.73
N GLU A 25 6.07 -14.13 -5.20
CA GLU A 25 4.75 -14.61 -5.61
C GLU A 25 3.62 -13.68 -5.13
N VAL A 26 2.85 -13.19 -6.11
CA VAL A 26 1.64 -12.41 -5.87
C VAL A 26 0.56 -13.29 -5.28
N ASN A 27 -0.10 -12.81 -4.23
CA ASN A 27 -1.31 -13.41 -3.71
C ASN A 27 -2.52 -12.93 -4.52
N PRO A 28 -3.13 -13.77 -5.39
CA PRO A 28 -4.21 -13.35 -6.27
C PRO A 28 -5.46 -12.92 -5.51
N LYS A 29 -5.73 -13.48 -4.33
CA LYS A 29 -6.86 -13.06 -3.48
C LYS A 29 -6.69 -11.64 -2.94
N GLY A 30 -5.44 -11.19 -2.78
CA GLY A 30 -5.13 -9.81 -2.42
C GLY A 30 -5.52 -8.84 -3.53
N ILE A 31 -5.14 -9.16 -4.77
CA ILE A 31 -5.52 -8.40 -5.96
C ILE A 31 -7.05 -8.38 -6.13
N GLU A 32 -7.69 -9.54 -6.01
CA GLU A 32 -9.15 -9.66 -6.12
C GLU A 32 -9.88 -8.76 -5.10
N PHE A 33 -9.40 -8.71 -3.86
CA PHE A 33 -9.99 -7.85 -2.84
C PHE A 33 -9.96 -6.38 -3.25
N TYR A 34 -8.79 -5.87 -3.67
CA TYR A 34 -8.67 -4.45 -4.05
C TYR A 34 -9.41 -4.13 -5.35
N ASN A 35 -9.49 -5.06 -6.30
CA ASN A 35 -10.36 -4.92 -7.47
C ASN A 35 -11.81 -4.68 -7.03
N LYS A 36 -12.34 -5.50 -6.11
CA LYS A 36 -13.71 -5.32 -5.60
C LYS A 36 -13.92 -3.97 -4.93
N VAL A 37 -12.94 -3.49 -4.15
CA VAL A 37 -13.03 -2.16 -3.51
C VAL A 37 -13.03 -1.05 -4.56
N ILE A 38 -12.11 -1.11 -5.53
CA ILE A 38 -11.98 -0.11 -6.60
C ILE A 38 -13.25 -0.09 -7.47
N ASP A 39 -13.71 -1.26 -7.91
CA ASP A 39 -14.89 -1.40 -8.76
C ASP A 39 -16.14 -0.91 -8.04
N GLU A 40 -16.29 -1.20 -6.74
CA GLU A 40 -17.42 -0.68 -5.97
C GLU A 40 -17.34 0.84 -5.79
N CYS A 41 -16.14 1.43 -5.60
CA CYS A 41 -16.00 2.89 -5.59
C CYS A 41 -16.47 3.51 -6.91
N LEU A 42 -15.99 3.00 -8.04
CA LEU A 42 -16.30 3.52 -9.37
C LEU A 42 -17.78 3.34 -9.73
N LYS A 43 -18.38 2.22 -9.33
CA LYS A 43 -19.82 1.96 -9.50
C LYS A 43 -20.68 3.03 -8.84
N HIS A 44 -20.23 3.60 -7.72
CA HIS A 44 -20.91 4.70 -7.01
C HIS A 44 -20.37 6.09 -7.37
N GLY A 45 -19.56 6.22 -8.43
CA GLY A 45 -18.99 7.50 -8.84
C GLY A 45 -17.95 8.08 -7.88
N ILE A 46 -17.40 7.28 -6.98
CA ILE A 46 -16.38 7.70 -6.01
C ILE A 46 -15.00 7.47 -6.60
N VAL A 47 -14.19 8.52 -6.68
CA VAL A 47 -12.83 8.46 -7.22
C VAL A 47 -11.86 7.82 -6.19
N PRO A 48 -11.19 6.71 -6.52
CA PRO A 48 -10.24 6.08 -5.61
C PRO A 48 -8.89 6.82 -5.57
N PHE A 49 -8.44 7.19 -4.36
CA PHE A 49 -7.10 7.69 -4.07
C PHE A 49 -6.30 6.61 -3.32
N VAL A 50 -5.35 5.99 -3.99
CA VAL A 50 -4.67 4.80 -3.47
C VAL A 50 -3.30 5.16 -2.91
N THR A 51 -3.10 4.88 -1.62
CA THR A 51 -1.80 4.97 -0.96
C THR A 51 -1.09 3.62 -1.00
N LEU A 52 0.09 3.54 -1.60
CA LEU A 52 0.83 2.27 -1.74
C LEU A 52 1.45 1.81 -0.44
N TYR A 53 2.00 2.72 0.37
CA TYR A 53 2.60 2.38 1.65
C TYR A 53 2.02 3.23 2.78
N HIS A 54 1.40 2.54 3.76
CA HIS A 54 0.86 3.15 4.97
C HIS A 54 1.33 2.37 6.21
N TRP A 55 2.65 2.21 6.30
CA TRP A 55 3.39 1.74 7.47
C TRP A 55 3.29 0.24 7.78
N ASP A 56 2.72 -0.55 6.88
CA ASP A 56 2.50 -1.98 7.02
C ASP A 56 3.55 -2.79 6.23
N LEU A 57 4.83 -2.54 6.53
CA LEU A 57 5.93 -3.27 5.92
C LEU A 57 5.78 -4.79 6.19
N PRO A 58 5.88 -5.65 5.16
CA PRO A 58 5.90 -7.10 5.36
C PRO A 58 6.99 -7.51 6.34
N LEU A 59 6.62 -8.26 7.38
CA LEU A 59 7.53 -8.68 8.45
C LEU A 59 8.82 -9.36 7.93
N PRO A 60 8.82 -10.16 6.84
CA PRO A 60 10.06 -10.71 6.30
C PRO A 60 11.06 -9.66 5.82
N LEU A 61 10.61 -8.51 5.32
CA LEU A 61 11.49 -7.40 4.96
C LEU A 61 12.02 -6.69 6.20
N GLU A 62 11.18 -6.49 7.22
CA GLU A 62 11.62 -5.91 8.49
C GLU A 62 12.70 -6.77 9.15
N LYS A 63 12.54 -8.10 9.15
CA LYS A 63 13.56 -9.05 9.64
C LYS A 63 14.88 -9.00 8.88
N GLN A 64 14.91 -8.41 7.69
CA GLN A 64 16.12 -8.20 6.88
C GLN A 64 16.70 -6.78 7.04
N GLY A 65 16.18 -5.99 7.98
CA GLY A 65 16.65 -4.63 8.28
C GLY A 65 15.68 -3.52 7.89
N GLY A 66 14.49 -3.86 7.36
CA GLY A 66 13.42 -2.91 7.10
C GLY A 66 13.86 -1.74 6.21
N TRP A 67 13.35 -0.54 6.48
CA TRP A 67 13.74 0.66 5.73
C TRP A 67 15.19 1.11 5.91
N LEU A 68 15.94 0.51 6.84
CA LEU A 68 17.39 0.72 6.94
C LEU A 68 18.17 -0.14 5.94
N ASN A 69 17.54 -1.16 5.36
CA ASN A 69 18.11 -1.97 4.27
C ASN A 69 17.69 -1.42 2.90
N LYS A 70 18.67 -1.17 2.03
CA LYS A 70 18.42 -0.69 0.65
C LYS A 70 17.64 -1.70 -0.19
N ASP A 71 17.72 -3.00 0.11
CA ASP A 71 16.96 -4.03 -0.62
C ASP A 71 15.43 -3.84 -0.48
N THR A 72 14.97 -3.17 0.58
CA THR A 72 13.56 -2.81 0.76
C THR A 72 13.08 -1.82 -0.30
N VAL A 73 13.96 -0.99 -0.86
CA VAL A 73 13.64 -0.10 -1.98
C VAL A 73 13.31 -0.91 -3.24
N GLU A 74 14.13 -1.91 -3.56
CA GLU A 74 13.89 -2.79 -4.70
C GLU A 74 12.60 -3.61 -4.53
N ALA A 75 12.36 -4.11 -3.31
CA ALA A 75 11.11 -4.79 -2.96
C ALA A 75 9.90 -3.86 -3.15
N TYR A 76 10.01 -2.59 -2.74
CA TYR A 76 8.93 -1.60 -2.90
C TYR A 76 8.66 -1.30 -4.37
N ILE A 77 9.70 -1.18 -5.20
CA ILE A 77 9.54 -0.96 -6.65
C ILE A 77 8.80 -2.13 -7.31
N GLU A 78 9.14 -3.37 -6.96
CA GLU A 78 8.46 -4.58 -7.44
C GLU A 78 6.98 -4.57 -7.05
N TYR A 79 6.69 -4.33 -5.78
CA TYR A 79 5.33 -4.18 -5.26
C TYR A 79 4.53 -3.07 -5.96
N ALA A 80 5.13 -1.90 -6.14
CA ALA A 80 4.48 -0.75 -6.76
C ALA A 80 4.14 -1.04 -8.23
N LYS A 81 5.04 -1.68 -8.98
CA LYS A 81 4.79 -2.09 -10.37
C LYS A 81 3.60 -3.04 -10.47
N ILE A 82 3.54 -4.06 -9.61
CA ILE A 82 2.39 -4.99 -9.56
C ILE A 82 1.09 -4.23 -9.29
N CYS A 83 1.09 -3.27 -8.36
CA CYS A 83 -0.10 -2.46 -8.09
C CYS A 83 -0.50 -1.58 -9.28
N PHE A 84 0.46 -0.95 -9.96
CA PHE A 84 0.18 -0.13 -11.15
C PHE A 84 -0.36 -0.96 -12.31
N GLU A 85 0.20 -2.16 -12.53
CA GLU A 85 -0.27 -3.08 -13.56
C GLU A 85 -1.68 -3.61 -13.25
N ALA A 86 -1.94 -3.97 -11.99
CA ALA A 86 -3.23 -4.54 -11.59
C ALA A 86 -4.37 -3.52 -11.51
N PHE A 87 -4.07 -2.26 -11.18
CA PHE A 87 -5.09 -1.27 -10.82
C PHE A 87 -5.03 0.03 -11.63
N GLY A 88 -3.95 0.30 -12.37
CA GLY A 88 -3.71 1.58 -13.04
C GLY A 88 -4.64 1.87 -14.22
N ASP A 89 -5.34 0.84 -14.73
CA ASP A 89 -6.40 1.01 -15.73
C ASP A 89 -7.57 1.85 -15.17
N ARG A 90 -7.87 1.69 -13.87
CA ARG A 90 -8.99 2.33 -13.15
C ARG A 90 -8.56 3.41 -12.16
N VAL A 91 -7.46 3.22 -11.44
CA VAL A 91 -6.94 4.16 -10.44
C VAL A 91 -6.02 5.18 -11.10
N LYS A 92 -6.33 6.47 -10.96
CA LYS A 92 -5.54 7.58 -11.54
C LYS A 92 -4.78 8.40 -10.50
N HIS A 93 -5.08 8.23 -9.21
CA HIS A 93 -4.46 8.96 -8.12
C HIS A 93 -3.73 7.99 -7.19
N PHE A 94 -2.41 7.88 -7.40
CA PHE A 94 -1.54 7.11 -6.52
C PHE A 94 -0.72 8.03 -5.62
N ILE A 95 -0.60 7.62 -4.36
CA ILE A 95 0.24 8.23 -3.33
C ILE A 95 1.28 7.18 -2.95
N THR A 96 2.57 7.49 -3.11
CA THR A 96 3.65 6.50 -2.88
C THR A 96 3.78 6.13 -1.40
N PHE A 97 3.91 7.15 -0.54
CA PHE A 97 4.11 6.98 0.91
C PHE A 97 3.14 7.87 1.70
N ASN A 98 2.56 7.33 2.77
CA ASN A 98 1.94 8.14 3.81
C ASN A 98 3.00 8.64 4.79
N GLU A 99 3.01 9.96 5.05
CA GLU A 99 3.69 10.57 6.21
C GLU A 99 5.10 10.03 6.47
N THR A 100 6.00 10.23 5.51
CA THR A 100 7.37 9.67 5.53
C THR A 100 8.15 10.02 6.79
N VAL A 101 8.01 11.27 7.26
CA VAL A 101 8.65 11.72 8.51
C VAL A 101 8.17 10.93 9.72
N VAL A 102 6.89 10.53 9.73
CA VAL A 102 6.28 9.86 10.89
C VAL A 102 6.79 8.43 11.02
N PHE A 103 6.72 7.60 9.97
CA PHE A 103 7.23 6.22 10.10
C PHE A 103 8.75 6.15 10.21
N ALA A 104 9.48 7.12 9.64
CA ALA A 104 10.92 7.20 9.83
C ALA A 104 11.28 7.56 11.28
N ALA A 105 10.73 8.65 11.82
CA ALA A 105 11.06 9.12 13.16
C ALA A 105 10.48 8.24 14.26
N LEU A 106 9.19 7.92 14.19
CA LEU A 106 8.53 7.14 15.23
C LEU A 106 8.89 5.66 15.17
N GLY A 107 9.24 5.13 13.98
CA GLY A 107 9.62 3.74 13.79
C GLY A 107 11.10 3.42 13.99
N TYR A 108 12.01 4.37 13.69
CA TYR A 108 13.46 4.11 13.72
C TYR A 108 14.28 5.07 14.61
N LEU A 109 13.67 6.12 15.19
CA LEU A 109 14.37 7.02 16.13
C LEU A 109 13.80 6.94 17.55
N SER A 110 12.49 7.13 17.71
CA SER A 110 11.87 7.21 19.04
C SER A 110 11.26 5.90 19.53
N GLY A 111 10.99 4.96 18.62
CA GLY A 111 10.38 3.67 18.94
C GLY A 111 8.91 3.71 19.34
N ALA A 112 8.20 4.76 18.95
CA ALA A 112 6.79 4.93 19.30
C ALA A 112 5.86 4.13 18.36
N HIS A 113 6.32 3.80 17.15
CA HIS A 113 5.63 2.96 16.18
C HIS A 113 6.49 1.74 15.83
N PRO A 114 5.92 0.67 15.25
CA PRO A 114 6.73 -0.38 14.63
C PRO A 114 7.75 0.21 13.63
N PRO A 115 8.94 -0.40 13.50
CA PRO A 115 9.39 -1.61 14.20
C PRO A 115 9.79 -1.42 15.68
N GLY A 116 10.01 -0.18 16.13
CA GLY A 116 10.16 0.16 17.55
C GLY A 116 11.47 0.84 17.91
#